data_AF-A0A842JUB9-F1
#
_entry.id   AF-A0A842JUB9-F1
#
_cell.length_a   1.000
_cell.length_b   1.000
_cell.length_c   1.000
_cell.angle_alpha   90.00
_cell.angle_beta   90.00
_cell.angle_gamma   90.00
#
_symmetry.space_group_name_H-M   'P 1'
#
loop_
_entity.id
_entity.type
_entity.pdbx_description
1 polymer ?
#
loop_
_entity_poly.entity_id
_entity_poly.type
_entity_poly.pdbx_seq_one_letter_code
_entity_poly.pdbx_strand_id
1 'polypeptide(L)' 'MSTTETRSNETVATTATTFAAAADLTSALIRAAIAHGEHEKRSGAEDPNWPDWYAAYMVAEQAGTELPI' A
#
# COMPACT_ATOMS: atom_id res chain seq x y z
N MET A 1 -29.28 4.56 -35.60
CA MET A 1 -27.97 5.12 -35.21
C MET A 1 -27.79 4.92 -33.72
N SER A 2 -27.09 3.84 -33.38
CA SER A 2 -26.34 3.53 -32.15
C SER A 2 -25.57 4.75 -31.61
N THR A 3 -25.21 4.94 -30.34
CA THR A 3 -25.28 4.21 -29.08
C THR A 3 -25.11 5.29 -28.01
N THR A 4 -25.91 5.30 -26.96
CA THR A 4 -25.61 6.12 -25.77
C THR A 4 -24.42 5.46 -25.06
N GLU A 5 -23.24 6.07 -25.22
CA GLU A 5 -22.02 5.66 -24.52
C GLU A 5 -22.19 6.01 -23.04
N THR A 6 -22.63 5.03 -22.26
CA THR A 6 -22.57 5.10 -20.80
C THR A 6 -21.11 5.21 -20.42
N ARG A 7 -20.64 6.44 -20.16
CA ARG A 7 -19.38 6.70 -19.49
C ARG A 7 -19.46 6.04 -18.12
N SER A 8 -18.80 4.90 -17.98
CA SER A 8 -18.58 4.24 -16.69
C SER A 8 -17.92 5.27 -15.78
N ASN A 9 -18.66 5.78 -14.81
CA ASN A 9 -18.08 6.56 -13.73
C ASN A 9 -17.32 5.55 -12.88
N GLU A 10 -16.05 5.34 -13.18
CA GLU A 10 -15.14 4.53 -12.36
C GLU A 10 -15.06 5.17 -10.98
N THR A 11 -15.91 4.69 -10.07
CA THR A 11 -15.75 4.97 -8.64
C THR A 11 -14.40 4.38 -8.25
N VAL A 12 -13.40 5.22 -8.00
CA VAL A 12 -12.19 4.77 -7.30
C VAL A 12 -12.67 4.26 -5.95
N ALA A 13 -12.78 2.94 -5.81
CA ALA A 13 -13.18 2.32 -4.57
C ALA A 13 -12.06 2.58 -3.56
N THR A 14 -12.26 3.55 -2.66
CA THR A 14 -11.41 3.72 -1.50
C THR A 14 -11.68 2.55 -0.56
N THR A 15 -10.96 1.44 -0.76
CA THR A 15 -11.02 0.29 0.15
C THR A 15 -10.36 0.68 1.46
N ALA A 16 -11.11 0.57 2.55
CA ALA A 16 -10.55 0.78 3.89
C ALA A 16 -9.46 -0.27 4.18
N THR A 17 -8.32 0.18 4.68
CA THR A 17 -7.26 -0.69 5.19
C THR A 17 -7.54 -0.99 6.66
N THR A 18 -7.93 -2.22 6.96
CA THR A 18 -8.35 -2.64 8.30
C THR A 18 -7.61 -3.88 8.76
N PHE A 19 -7.20 -3.90 10.04
CA PHE A 19 -6.63 -5.07 10.71
C PHE A 19 -7.60 -5.56 11.79
N ALA A 20 -7.78 -6.88 11.90
CA ALA A 20 -8.74 -7.47 12.84
C ALA A 20 -8.29 -7.32 14.30
N ALA A 21 -6.99 -7.34 14.56
CA ALA A 21 -6.41 -7.12 15.87
C ALA A 21 -5.11 -6.31 15.83
N ALA A 22 -4.73 -5.76 16.98
CA ALA A 22 -3.45 -5.05 17.15
C ALA A 22 -2.24 -5.97 16.84
N ALA A 23 -2.36 -7.28 17.08
CA ALA A 23 -1.32 -8.26 16.75
C ALA A 23 -1.11 -8.38 15.23
N ASP A 24 -2.19 -8.31 14.44
CA ASP A 24 -2.11 -8.34 12.97
C ASP A 24 -1.47 -7.05 12.45
N LEU A 25 -1.88 -5.90 13.01
CA LEU A 25 -1.27 -4.60 12.69
C LEU A 25 0.23 -4.60 13.02
N THR A 26 0.60 -5.09 14.20
CA THR A 26 2.00 -5.21 14.61
C THR A 26 2.80 -6.07 13.65
N SER A 27 2.23 -7.20 13.23
CA SER A 27 2.87 -8.11 12.28
C SER A 27 3.07 -7.44 10.92
N ALA A 28 2.10 -6.64 10.44
CA ALA A 28 2.23 -5.87 9.21
C ALA A 28 3.30 -4.78 9.31
N LEU A 29 3.36 -4.05 10.43
CA LEU A 29 4.41 -3.05 10.68
C LEU A 29 5.82 -3.66 10.69
N ILE A 30 5.98 -4.87 11.24
CA ILE A 30 7.27 -5.58 11.23
C ILE A 30 7.67 -5.95 9.80
N ARG A 31 6.73 -6.45 8.98
CA ARG A 31 7.02 -6.76 7.56
C ARG A 31 7.36 -5.51 6.77
N ALA A 32 6.63 -4.42 6.97
CA ALA A 32 6.94 -3.11 6.39
C ALA A 32 8.35 -2.64 6.77
N ALA A 33 8.74 -2.77 8.04
CA ALA A 33 10.09 -2.42 8.51
C ALA A 33 11.21 -3.21 7.83
N ILE A 34 11.02 -4.53 7.69
CA ILE A 34 11.99 -5.39 7.01
C ILE A 34 12.12 -4.99 5.53
N ALA A 35 10.99 -4.74 4.86
CA ALA A 35 11.00 -4.37 3.45
C ALA A 35 11.56 -2.96 3.22
N HIS A 36 11.27 -2.00 4.11
CA HIS A 36 11.80 -0.64 4.06
C HIS A 36 13.32 -0.61 4.27
N GLY A 37 13.85 -1.44 5.17
CA GLY A 37 15.30 -1.59 5.32
C GLY A 37 16.00 -2.10 4.04
N GLU A 38 15.32 -2.87 3.20
CA GLU A 38 15.83 -3.24 1.87
C GLU A 38 15.68 -2.12 0.84
N HIS A 39 14.62 -1.31 0.94
CA HIS A 39 14.45 -0.09 0.13
C HIS A 39 15.59 0.91 0.38
N GLU A 40 15.91 1.20 1.64
CA GLU A 40 16.99 2.13 2.00
C GLU A 40 18.36 1.63 1.55
N LYS A 41 18.61 0.30 1.61
CA LYS A 41 19.84 -0.29 1.04
C LYS A 41 19.93 -0.09 -0.46
N ARG A 42 18.80 -0.15 -1.17
CA ARG A 42 18.73 0.02 -2.63
C ARG A 42 18.89 1.49 -3.03
N SER A 43 18.28 2.40 -2.28
CA SER A 43 18.39 3.84 -2.50
C SER A 43 19.75 4.39 -2.05
N GLY A 44 20.43 3.72 -1.12
CA GLY A 44 21.69 4.13 -0.54
C GLY A 44 21.56 5.26 0.48
N ALA A 45 20.34 5.57 0.92
CA ALA A 45 20.05 6.64 1.87
C ALA A 45 18.84 6.27 2.74
N GLU A 46 18.82 6.82 3.96
CA GLU A 46 17.63 6.76 4.81
C GLU A 46 16.46 7.50 4.13
N ASP A 47 15.27 6.94 4.26
CA ASP A 47 14.06 7.55 3.73
C ASP A 47 13.38 8.41 4.81
N PRO A 48 13.40 9.75 4.68
CA PRO A 48 12.77 10.64 5.66
C PRO A 48 11.24 10.51 5.68
N ASN A 49 10.64 9.92 4.64
CA ASN A 49 9.19 9.73 4.51
C ASN A 49 8.76 8.28 4.80
N TRP A 50 9.51 7.59 5.68
CA TRP A 50 9.21 6.22 6.11
C TRP A 50 7.74 5.97 6.53
N PRO A 51 6.98 6.92 7.14
CA PRO A 51 5.58 6.64 7.50
C PRO A 51 4.70 6.45 6.26
N ASP A 52 4.92 7.25 5.22
CA ASP A 52 4.16 7.18 3.97
C ASP A 52 4.51 5.88 3.22
N TRP A 53 5.79 5.51 3.22
CA TRP A 53 6.23 4.25 2.63
C TRP A 53 5.62 3.04 3.34
N TYR A 54 5.59 3.04 4.68
CA TYR A 54 4.93 1.99 5.47
C TYR A 54 3.45 1.89 5.14
N ALA A 55 2.74 3.02 5.08
CA ALA A 55 1.32 3.03 4.75
C ALA A 55 1.09 2.44 3.35
N ALA A 56 1.85 2.86 2.35
CA ALA A 56 1.77 2.33 1.00
C ALA A 56 2.05 0.82 0.95
N TYR A 57 3.08 0.35 1.65
CA TYR A 57 3.41 -1.07 1.76
C TYR A 57 2.27 -1.87 2.38
N MET A 58 1.75 -1.43 3.53
CA MET A 58 0.70 -2.14 4.27
C MET A 58 -0.61 -2.20 3.48
N VAL A 59 -0.96 -1.13 2.76
CA VAL A 59 -2.12 -1.09 1.86
C VAL A 59 -1.92 -2.08 0.71
N ALA A 60 -0.76 -2.03 0.05
CA ALA A 60 -0.47 -2.89 -1.09
C ALA A 60 -0.40 -4.37 -0.70
N GLU A 61 0.23 -4.69 0.42
CA GLU A 61 0.31 -6.05 0.96
C GLU A 61 -1.08 -6.60 1.28
N GLN A 62 -1.94 -5.82 1.94
CA GLN A 62 -3.31 -6.23 2.25
C GLN A 62 -4.17 -6.40 0.99
N ALA A 63 -3.95 -5.55 -0.02
CA ALA A 63 -4.65 -5.61 -1.30
C ALA A 63 -4.09 -6.69 -2.25
N GLY A 64 -2.93 -7.28 -1.93
CA GLY A 64 -2.22 -8.20 -2.83
C GLY A 64 -1.74 -7.53 -4.12
N THR A 65 -1.44 -6.24 -4.08
CA THR A 65 -0.96 -5.44 -5.23
C THR A 65 0.56 -5.28 -5.19
N GLU A 66 1.09 -4.59 -6.19
CA GLU A 66 2.52 -4.27 -6.26
C GLU A 66 2.99 -3.49 -5.02
N LEU A 67 4.09 -3.95 -4.42
CA LEU A 67 4.70 -3.34 -3.25
C LEU A 67 5.59 -2.16 -3.67
N PRO A 68 5.75 -1.14 -2.80
CA PRO A 68 6.68 -0.05 -3.07
C PRO A 68 8.12 -0.57 -3.16
N ILE A 69 8.87 -0.03 -4.13
CA ILE A 69 10.26 -0.37 -4.45
C ILE A 69 11.24 0.57 -3.79
#